data_AF-A0A3C2CY17-F1
#
_entry.id   AF-A0A3C2CY17-F1
#
_cell.length_a   1.000
_cell.length_b   1.000
_cell.length_c   1.000
_cell.angle_alpha   90.00
_cell.angle_beta   90.00
_cell.angle_gamma   90.00
#
_symmetry.space_group_name_H-M   'P 1'
#
loop_
_entity.id
_entity.type
_entity.pdbx_description
1 polymer ?
#
loop_
_entity_poly.entity_id
_entity_poly.type
_entity_poly.pdbx_seq_one_letter_code
_entity_poly.pdbx_strand_id
1 'polypeptide(L)' 'MNNTLNQSVTIIKGIGEEMAETLADMNIRTVSDLLEYFPYRYEDYRLKDLAEVKHDEKVTVEGTVHSEPALV' A
#
# COMPACT_ATOMS: atom_id res chain seq x y z
N MET A 1 -0.67 31.60 -8.58
CA MET A 1 -1.50 30.40 -8.38
C MET A 1 -0.64 29.22 -8.81
N ASN A 2 -0.18 28.41 -7.86
CA ASN A 2 0.79 27.34 -8.15
C ASN A 2 0.04 26.14 -8.71
N ASN A 3 0.27 25.83 -9.99
CA ASN A 3 -0.40 24.75 -10.69
C ASN A 3 0.32 23.41 -10.46
N THR A 4 0.48 23.02 -9.19
CA THR A 4 1.25 21.84 -8.76
C THR A 4 0.63 20.53 -9.23
N LEU A 5 -0.69 20.51 -9.43
CA LEU A 5 -1.43 19.33 -9.86
C LEU A 5 -1.06 18.87 -11.28
N ASN A 6 -0.73 19.81 -12.16
CA ASN A 6 -0.35 19.51 -13.55
C ASN A 6 1.16 19.24 -13.71
N GLN A 7 1.93 19.25 -12.63
CA GLN A 7 3.35 18.95 -12.69
C GLN A 7 3.57 17.43 -12.78
N SER A 8 4.71 17.03 -13.32
CA SER A 8 5.15 15.63 -13.38
C SER A 8 5.22 15.02 -11.99
N VAL A 9 4.92 13.72 -11.86
CA VAL A 9 5.10 12.97 -10.60
C VAL A 9 6.55 12.99 -10.07
N THR A 10 7.54 13.22 -10.93
CA THR A 10 8.96 13.32 -10.55
C THR A 10 9.28 14.51 -9.63
N ILE A 11 8.38 15.49 -9.48
CA ILE A 11 8.59 16.57 -8.50
C ILE A 11 8.45 16.07 -7.06
N ILE A 12 7.79 14.93 -6.85
CA ILE A 12 7.50 14.39 -5.54
C ILE A 12 8.76 13.70 -5.02
N LYS A 13 9.23 14.17 -3.87
CA LYS A 13 10.37 13.56 -3.18
C LYS A 13 10.08 12.08 -2.88
N GLY A 14 10.90 11.19 -3.42
CA GLY A 14 10.74 9.73 -3.31
C GLY A 14 10.34 9.05 -4.61
N ILE A 15 9.92 9.80 -5.64
CA ILE A 15 9.70 9.28 -6.99
C ILE A 15 10.96 9.52 -7.82
N GLY A 16 11.76 8.47 -7.99
CA GLY A 16 12.88 8.43 -8.93
C GLY A 16 12.45 8.06 -10.35
N GLU A 17 13.41 7.93 -11.26
CA GLU A 17 13.14 7.58 -12.68
C GLU A 17 12.42 6.24 -12.83
N GLU A 18 12.88 5.19 -12.14
CA GLU A 18 12.26 3.85 -12.19
C GLU A 18 10.78 3.85 -11.73
N MET A 19 10.49 4.57 -10.64
CA MET A 19 9.11 4.69 -10.15
C MET A 19 8.26 5.54 -11.10
N ALA A 20 8.83 6.59 -11.70
CA ALA A 20 8.14 7.42 -12.68
C ALA A 20 7.80 6.64 -13.95
N GLU A 21 8.69 5.76 -14.42
CA GLU A 21 8.41 4.84 -15.54
C GLU A 21 7.28 3.87 -15.21
N THR A 22 7.33 3.24 -14.03
CA THR A 22 6.28 2.33 -13.57
C THR A 22 4.91 3.04 -13.48
N LEU A 23 4.89 4.28 -12.98
CA LEU A 23 3.67 5.10 -12.96
C LEU A 23 3.20 5.46 -14.37
N ALA A 24 4.13 5.77 -15.30
CA ALA A 24 3.80 6.10 -16.67
C ALA A 24 3.19 4.91 -17.44
N ASP A 25 3.62 3.69 -17.16
CA ASP A 25 3.02 2.45 -17.69
C ASP A 25 1.55 2.28 -17.25
N MET A 26 1.23 2.79 -16.06
CA MET A 26 -0.13 2.85 -15.51
C MET A 26 -0.93 4.08 -15.99
N ASN A 27 -0.39 4.85 -16.95
CA ASN A 27 -0.92 6.14 -17.44
C ASN A 27 -0.96 7.27 -16.39
N ILE A 28 -0.16 7.17 -15.33
CA ILE A 28 -0.05 8.20 -14.29
C ILE A 28 1.17 9.07 -14.60
N ARG A 29 0.96 10.32 -15.03
CA ARG A 29 2.07 11.23 -15.41
C ARG A 29 2.12 12.49 -14.56
N THR A 30 0.97 12.94 -14.08
CA THR A 30 0.85 14.16 -13.29
C THR A 30 0.52 13.86 -11.83
N VAL A 31 0.74 14.86 -10.97
CA VAL A 31 0.34 14.79 -9.56
C VAL A 31 -1.18 14.60 -9.44
N SER A 32 -1.98 15.17 -10.35
CA SER A 32 -3.44 14.95 -10.39
C SER A 32 -3.78 13.49 -10.67
N ASP A 33 -3.15 12.88 -11.68
CA ASP A 33 -3.40 11.49 -12.04
C ASP A 33 -3.09 10.55 -10.88
N LEU A 34 -2.02 10.84 -10.13
CA LEU A 34 -1.60 10.03 -8.98
C LEU A 34 -2.61 10.12 -7.82
N LEU A 35 -3.19 11.30 -7.58
CA LEU A 35 -4.18 11.51 -6.53
C LEU A 35 -5.54 10.90 -6.88
N GLU A 36 -5.89 10.87 -8.16
CA GLU A 36 -7.12 10.27 -8.68
C GLU A 36 -7.00 8.75 -8.90
N TYR A 37 -5.78 8.20 -8.78
CA TYR A 37 -5.54 6.77 -8.85
C TYR A 37 -5.89 6.06 -7.53
N PHE A 38 -7.18 5.74 -7.36
CA PHE A 38 -7.67 5.05 -6.18
C PHE A 38 -7.27 3.56 -6.17
N PRO A 39 -6.97 2.99 -4.98
CA PRO A 39 -6.69 1.57 -4.86
C PRO A 39 -7.93 0.73 -5.20
N TYR A 40 -7.70 -0.40 -5.88
CA TYR A 40 -8.77 -1.34 -6.25
C TYR A 40 -9.53 -1.90 -5.03
N ARG A 41 -8.81 -2.13 -3.92
CA ARG A 41 -9.40 -2.55 -2.64
C ARG A 41 -8.60 -1.99 -1.47
N TYR A 42 -9.28 -1.68 -0.38
CA TYR A 42 -8.66 -1.38 0.90
C TYR A 42 -8.55 -2.67 1.70
N GLU A 43 -7.34 -2.97 2.19
CA GLU A 43 -7.11 -4.06 3.13
C GLU A 43 -7.36 -3.54 4.56
N ASP A 44 -8.17 -4.25 5.33
CA ASP A 44 -8.49 -3.89 6.70
C ASP A 44 -7.55 -4.62 7.68
N TYR A 45 -6.61 -3.86 8.26
CA TYR A 45 -5.62 -4.37 9.20
C TYR A 45 -6.02 -4.22 10.67
N ARG A 46 -7.30 -4.03 10.96
CA ARG A 46 -7.77 -4.00 12.35
C ARG A 46 -7.53 -5.34 13.03
N LEU A 47 -7.13 -5.27 14.30
CA LEU A 47 -6.99 -6.45 15.15
C LEU A 47 -8.33 -7.15 15.29
N LYS A 48 -8.33 -8.47 15.12
CA LYS A 48 -9.49 -9.32 15.35
C LYS A 48 -9.15 -10.36 16.40
N ASP A 49 -10.13 -10.67 17.24
CA ASP A 49 -10.02 -11.77 18.19
C ASP A 49 -9.96 -13.09 17.43
N LEU A 50 -8.90 -13.88 17.65
CA LEU A 50 -8.66 -15.16 17.02
C LEU A 50 -9.82 -16.15 17.26
N ALA A 51 -10.54 -16.03 18.37
CA ALA A 51 -11.68 -16.88 18.70
C ALA A 51 -12.91 -16.65 17.80
N GLU A 52 -13.02 -15.48 17.18
CA GLU A 52 -14.18 -15.08 16.36
C GLU A 52 -13.92 -15.19 14.84
N VAL A 53 -12.72 -15.60 14.45
CA VAL A 53 -12.27 -15.66 13.06
C VAL A 53 -12.88 -16.86 12.34
N LYS A 54 -13.37 -16.65 11.11
CA LYS A 54 -13.90 -17.71 10.26
C LYS A 54 -12.78 -18.44 9.51
N HIS A 55 -13.06 -19.67 9.11
CA HIS A 55 -12.15 -20.43 8.22
C HIS A 55 -11.88 -19.64 6.93
N ASP A 56 -10.63 -19.64 6.48
CA ASP A 56 -10.12 -18.90 5.32
C ASP A 56 -10.22 -17.37 5.37
N GLU A 57 -10.43 -16.79 6.55
CA GLU A 57 -10.42 -15.34 6.73
C GLU A 57 -9.00 -14.80 6.95
N LYS A 58 -8.61 -13.79 6.17
CA LYS A 58 -7.37 -13.03 6.39
C LYS A 58 -7.59 -12.05 7.54
N VAL A 59 -6.88 -12.25 8.66
CA VAL A 59 -7.01 -11.42 9.87
C VAL A 59 -5.66 -10.89 10.34
N THR A 60 -5.69 -9.80 11.11
CA THR A 60 -4.52 -9.25 11.77
C THR A 60 -4.59 -9.59 13.26
N VAL A 61 -3.51 -10.17 13.79
CA VAL A 61 -3.40 -10.58 15.20
C VAL A 61 -2.12 -10.01 15.82
N GLU A 62 -2.14 -9.80 17.14
CA GLU A 62 -0.99 -9.37 17.93
C GLU A 62 -0.64 -10.48 18.93
N GLY A 63 0.66 -10.72 19.13
CA GLY A 63 1.13 -11.71 20.08
C GLY A 63 2.64 -11.64 20.26
N THR A 64 3.13 -12.26 21.33
CA THR A 64 4.58 -12.35 21.59
C THR A 64 5.15 -13.61 20.93
N VAL A 65 6.23 -13.46 20.18
CA VAL A 65 6.98 -14.59 19.63
C VAL A 65 7.68 -15.30 20.79
N HIS A 66 7.31 -16.55 21.06
CA HIS A 66 7.83 -17.29 22.20
C HIS A 66 9.24 -17.85 21.93
N SER A 67 9.41 -18.62 20.86
CA SER A 67 10.70 -19.26 20.53
C SER A 67 10.69 -19.80 19.10
N GLU A 68 11.86 -20.14 18.58
CA GLU A 68 11.97 -20.95 17.37
C GLU A 68 11.32 -22.33 17.57
N PRO A 69 10.72 -22.91 16.51
CA PRO A 69 10.12 -24.23 16.58
C PRO A 69 11.17 -25.32 16.82
N ALA A 70 10.98 -26.12 17.86
CA ALA A 70 11.78 -27.32 18.09
C ALA A 70 11.09 -28.53 17.44
N LEU A 71 11.70 -29.10 16.41
CA LEU A 71 11.31 -30.40 15.87
C LEU A 71 11.96 -31.46 16.75
N VAL A 72 11.20 -32.04 17.67
CA VAL A 72 11.55 -33.30 18.36
C VAL A 72 10.96 -34.48 17.60
#